data_AF-A0A8K0P2J8-F1
#
_entry.id   AF-A0A8K0P2J8-F1
#
_cell.length_a   1.000
_cell.length_b   1.000
_cell.length_c   1.000
_cell.angle_alpha   90.00
_cell.angle_beta   90.00
_cell.angle_gamma   90.00
#
_symmetry.space_group_name_H-M   'P 1'
#
loop_
_entity.id
_entity.type
_entity.pdbx_description
1 polymer ?
#
loop_
_entity_poly.entity_id
_entity_poly.type
_entity_poly.pdbx_seq_one_letter_code
_entity_poly.pdbx_strand_id
1 'polypeptide(L)' 'MIIEVIVIVGDFNADLLCDSYYSSFIRNFIYSCNLYLVTTQPTHHTENSHTLLDLCIVDFSDKVSSFSQSP' A
#
# COMPACT_ATOMS: atom_id res chain seq x y z
N MET A 1 -13.67 25.30 3.42
CA MET A 1 -12.55 24.35 3.47
C MET A 1 -13.04 23.08 2.78
N ILE A 2 -12.61 22.83 1.55
CA ILE A 2 -12.93 21.57 0.87
C ILE A 2 -12.04 20.52 1.52
N ILE A 3 -12.66 19.48 2.09
CA ILE A 3 -11.94 18.33 2.63
C ILE A 3 -11.78 17.39 1.44
N GLU A 4 -10.61 17.42 0.79
CA GLU A 4 -10.29 16.42 -0.22
C GLU A 4 -9.91 15.11 0.48
N VAL A 5 -10.43 13.99 -0.01
CA VAL A 5 -10.14 12.66 0.48
C VAL A 5 -9.41 11.92 -0.62
N ILE A 6 -8.18 11.53 -0.36
CA ILE A 6 -7.36 10.77 -1.30
C ILE A 6 -7.36 9.30 -0.89
N VAL A 7 -7.80 8.45 -1.81
CA VAL A 7 -7.69 7.00 -1.70
C VAL A 7 -7.08 6.51 -3.01
N ILE A 8 -5.97 5.79 -2.92
CA ILE A 8 -5.26 5.17 -4.04
C ILE A 8 -5.29 3.67 -3.80
N VAL A 9 -5.92 2.91 -4.70
CA VAL A 9 -6.05 1.46 -4.58
C VAL A 9 -5.79 0.82 -5.93
N GLY A 10 -5.11 -0.32 -5.94
CA GLY A 10 -4.94 -1.12 -7.15
C GLY A 10 -3.80 -2.12 -7.04
N ASP A 11 -3.58 -2.82 -8.15
CA ASP A 11 -2.40 -3.67 -8.38
C ASP A 11 -1.26 -2.80 -8.92
N PHE A 12 -0.19 -2.67 -8.15
CA PHE A 12 0.96 -1.84 -8.48
C PHE A 12 2.03 -2.61 -9.26
N ASN A 13 1.93 -3.95 -9.33
CA ASN A 13 2.95 -4.84 -9.89
C ASN A 13 4.38 -4.53 -9.38
N ALA A 14 4.47 -4.07 -8.13
CA ALA A 14 5.72 -3.70 -7.47
C ALA A 14 5.74 -4.27 -6.06
N ASP A 15 6.56 -5.30 -5.85
CA ASP A 15 6.58 -6.04 -4.59
C ASP A 15 7.21 -5.23 -3.45
N LEU A 16 6.36 -4.76 -2.53
CA LEU A 16 6.79 -4.04 -1.33
C LEU A 16 7.45 -4.92 -0.27
N LEU A 17 7.57 -6.24 -0.47
CA LEU A 17 8.33 -7.14 0.42
C LEU A 17 9.80 -7.28 0.02
N CYS A 18 10.19 -6.73 -1.13
CA CYS A 18 11.58 -6.76 -1.59
C CYS A 18 12.19 -5.34 -1.66
N ASP A 19 13.51 -5.27 -1.75
CA ASP A 19 14.21 -4.01 -2.03
C ASP A 19 14.55 -3.94 -3.52
N SER A 20 13.68 -3.25 -4.25
CA SER A 20 13.83 -2.95 -5.67
C SER A 20 13.70 -1.44 -5.91
N TYR A 21 14.01 -1.01 -7.12
CA TYR A 21 13.77 0.37 -7.54
C TYR A 21 12.30 0.77 -7.37
N TYR A 22 11.36 -0.10 -7.79
CA TYR A 22 9.93 0.19 -7.75
C TYR A 22 9.37 0.21 -6.32
N SER A 23 9.76 -0.75 -5.48
CA SER A 23 9.33 -0.75 -4.08
C SER A 23 9.88 0.46 -3.33
N SER A 24 11.14 0.84 -3.58
CA SER A 24 11.75 2.04 -3.02
C SER A 24 11.05 3.32 -3.50
N PHE A 25 10.72 3.41 -4.80
CA PHE A 25 9.97 4.53 -5.36
C PHE A 25 8.61 4.69 -4.68
N ILE A 26 7.84 3.61 -4.53
CA ILE A 26 6.52 3.65 -3.89
C ILE A 26 6.64 4.04 -2.40
N ARG A 27 7.58 3.46 -1.65
CA ARG A 27 7.82 3.84 -0.24
C ARG A 27 8.17 5.32 -0.11
N ASN A 28 9.04 5.83 -0.99
CA ASN A 28 9.42 7.24 -1.00
C ASN A 28 8.24 8.15 -1.38
N PHE A 29 7.39 7.73 -2.32
CA PHE A 29 6.17 8.46 -2.68
C PHE A 29 5.21 8.55 -1.49
N ILE A 30 4.92 7.43 -0.83
CA ILE A 30 4.06 7.38 0.36
C ILE A 30 4.61 8.30 1.46
N TYR A 31 5.91 8.19 1.75
CA TYR A 31 6.57 9.01 2.76
C TYR A 31 6.55 10.51 2.41
N SER A 32 6.95 10.87 1.19
CA SER A 32 7.11 12.27 0.77
C SER A 32 5.77 13.00 0.65
N CYS A 33 4.69 12.27 0.35
CA CYS A 33 3.34 12.82 0.25
C CYS A 33 2.56 12.73 1.58
N ASN A 34 3.19 12.29 2.68
CA ASN A 34 2.54 12.08 3.97
C ASN A 34 1.27 11.21 3.86
N LEU A 35 1.37 10.13 3.08
CA LEU A 35 0.31 9.16 2.90
C LEU A 35 0.48 7.99 3.88
N TYR A 36 -0.60 7.24 4.07
CA TYR A 36 -0.66 6.06 4.92
C TYR A 36 -0.92 4.80 4.09
N LEU A 37 -0.03 3.81 4.20
CA LEU A 37 -0.21 2.50 3.60
C LEU A 37 -1.06 1.62 4.52
N VAL A 38 -2.22 1.20 4.03
CA VAL A 38 -3.18 0.37 4.78
C VAL A 38 -2.80 -1.11 4.69
N THR A 39 -2.47 -1.61 3.49
CA THR A 39 -2.11 -3.02 3.25
C THR A 39 -0.63 -3.27 3.52
N THR A 40 -0.31 -4.09 4.51
CA THR A 40 1.06 -4.31 4.99
C THR A 40 1.53 -5.77 4.93
N GLN A 41 0.65 -6.69 4.55
CA GLN A 41 0.94 -8.13 4.42
C GLN A 41 0.85 -8.56 2.95
N PRO A 42 1.43 -9.70 2.53
CA PRO A 42 1.33 -10.19 1.15
C PRO A 42 -0.13 -10.28 0.67
N THR A 43 -0.38 -9.89 -0.57
CA THR A 43 -1.72 -9.96 -1.20
C THR A 43 -1.78 -10.97 -2.33
N HIS A 44 -0.62 -11.33 -2.88
CA HIS A 44 -0.49 -12.28 -3.96
C HIS A 44 0.41 -13.44 -3.51
N HIS A 45 -0.11 -14.65 -3.65
CA HIS A 45 0.50 -15.89 -3.18
C HIS A 45 0.64 -16.85 -4.36
N THR A 46 1.85 -17.34 -4.58
CA THR A 46 2.12 -18.46 -5.47
C THR A 46 2.53 -19.68 -4.62
N GLU A 47 2.77 -20.83 -5.27
CA GLU A 47 3.29 -22.01 -4.58
C GLU A 47 4.61 -21.75 -3.84
N ASN A 48 5.43 -20.83 -4.35
CA ASN A 48 6.81 -20.63 -3.88
C ASN A 48 7.10 -19.21 -3.38
N SER A 49 6.13 -18.29 -3.40
CA SER A 49 6.37 -16.89 -3.07
C SER A 49 5.15 -16.18 -2.52
N HIS A 50 5.42 -15.17 -1.71
CA HIS A 50 4.45 -14.21 -1.21
C HIS A 50 4.92 -12.81 -1.61
N THR A 51 4.06 -12.03 -2.26
CA THR A 51 4.38 -10.68 -2.75
C THR A 51 3.29 -9.70 -2.31
N LEU A 52 3.68 -8.48 -1.97
CA LEU A 52 2.74 -7.38 -1.68
C LEU A 52 2.62 -6.49 -2.92
N LEU A 53 1.60 -6.75 -3.74
CA LEU A 53 1.37 -6.07 -5.03
C LEU A 53 0.14 -5.16 -5.00
N ASP A 54 -0.92 -5.58 -4.29
CA ASP A 54 -2.18 -4.85 -4.19
C ASP A 54 -2.10 -3.88 -3.01
N LEU A 55 -2.09 -2.58 -3.29
CA LEU A 55 -1.91 -1.55 -2.28
C LEU A 55 -3.19 -0.77 -2.05
N CYS A 56 -3.47 -0.46 -0.78
CA CYS A 56 -4.43 0.55 -0.39
C CYS A 56 -3.69 1.66 0.36
N ILE A 57 -3.71 2.86 -0.19
CA ILE A 57 -3.00 4.03 0.32
C ILE A 57 -4.02 5.15 0.52
N VAL A 58 -3.99 5.79 1.67
CA VAL A 58 -4.89 6.91 2.02
C VAL A 58 -4.09 8.11 2.48
N ASP A 59 -4.69 9.30 2.50
CA ASP A 59 -4.04 10.51 3.01
C ASP A 59 -3.87 10.53 4.53
N PHE A 60 -4.84 10.00 5.29
CA PHE A 60 -4.76 9.91 6.75
C PHE A 60 -5.31 8.59 7.27
N SER A 61 -4.65 8.02 8.29
CA SER A 61 -5.03 6.74 8.88
C SER A 61 -6.35 6.78 9.65
N ASP A 62 -6.76 7.94 10.17
CA ASP A 62 -8.04 8.14 10.88
C ASP A 62 -9.27 7.98 9.97
N LYS A 63 -9.07 8.03 8.65
CA LYS A 63 -10.11 7.76 7.65
C LYS A 63 -10.36 6.27 7.44
N VAL A 64 -9.50 5.40 7.96
CA VAL A 64 -9.68 3.94 7.90
C VAL A 64 -10.48 3.47 9.12
N SER A 65 -11.77 3.18 8.92
CA SER A 65 -12.65 2.72 10.00
C SER A 65 -12.32 1.31 10.48
N SER A 66 -11.94 0.42 9.57
CA SER A 66 -11.47 -0.93 9.87
C SER A 66 -10.62 -1.47 8.71
N PHE A 67 -9.67 -2.34 9.04
CA PHE A 67 -8.88 -3.07 8.07
C PHE A 67 -8.56 -4.45 8.62
N SER A 68 -8.71 -5.47 7.78
CA SER A 68 -8.31 -6.84 8.09
C SER A 68 -7.77 -7.48 6.82
N GLN A 69 -6.70 -8.25 6.97
CA GLN A 69 -6.13 -9.04 5.88
C GLN A 69 -6.03 -10.49 6.36
N SER A 70 -6.58 -11.42 5.57
CA SER A 70 -6.40 -12.84 5.83
C SER A 70 -4.99 -13.26 5.40
N PRO A 71 -4.30 -14.10 6.18
CA PRO A 71 -3.11 -14.80 5.72
C PRO A 71 -3.40 -15.70 4.51
#